data_AF-A0A5B8XVQ6-F1
#
_entry.id   AF-A0A5B8XVQ6-F1
#
_cell.length_a   1.000
_cell.length_b   1.000
_cell.length_c   1.000
_cell.angle_alpha   90.00
_cell.angle_beta   90.00
_cell.angle_gamma   90.00
#
_symmetry.space_group_name_H-M   'P 1'
#
loop_
_entity.id
_entity.type
_entity.pdbx_description
1 polymer ?
#
loop_
_entity_poly.entity_id
_entity_poly.type
_entity_poly.pdbx_seq_one_letter_code
_entity_poly.pdbx_strand_id
1 'polypeptide(L)'
;MKTVTRQVLLGFFGVLGLGTAVLGVVSVSGAEEPTKVEREPRTPRTGIGAEQSKEAWGTVYEVLVSPRCMNCHPVGEEPLQTDQSIPHAMNISRQSQANGLECATCHQPFNTEVYGAPGEAGPPGAPHWQLPPKDMPMVFQDRTPTELCEQLKRPADNGNKSLEELVEHVTFDALVLWGWNPGGNRTKPPHSHEDFVEAFEIWVDGGAHCP
;
A
#
# COMPACT_ATOMS: atom_id res chain seq x y z
N MET A 1 -69.80 14.74 -34.01
CA MET A 1 -68.82 14.08 -33.11
C MET A 1 -67.57 14.93 -33.07
N LYS A 2 -67.20 15.43 -31.87
CA LYS A 2 -66.00 16.23 -31.52
C LYS A 2 -65.95 17.62 -32.22
N THR A 3 -65.91 18.80 -31.58
CA THR A 3 -65.46 19.21 -30.23
C THR A 3 -66.08 20.59 -29.92
N VAL A 4 -66.51 20.84 -28.67
CA VAL A 4 -67.03 22.11 -28.13
C VAL A 4 -65.96 22.63 -27.14
N THR A 5 -65.32 23.78 -27.38
CA THR A 5 -65.47 25.09 -26.67
C THR A 5 -64.93 25.05 -25.22
N ARG A 6 -64.10 25.95 -24.65
CA ARG A 6 -64.09 27.42 -24.66
C ARG A 6 -62.91 27.97 -23.79
N GLN A 7 -62.39 29.17 -24.14
CA GLN A 7 -62.00 30.31 -23.25
C GLN A 7 -60.75 30.16 -22.32
N VAL A 8 -60.01 31.20 -21.88
CA VAL A 8 -60.17 32.68 -21.83
C VAL A 8 -58.83 33.35 -21.41
N LEU A 9 -58.65 34.61 -21.83
CA LEU A 9 -57.81 35.76 -21.33
C LEU A 9 -56.30 35.57 -21.04
N LEU A 10 -55.42 36.37 -21.66
CA LEU A 10 -55.05 37.78 -21.37
C LEU A 10 -54.48 38.02 -19.97
N GLY A 11 -53.20 38.40 -19.91
CA GLY A 11 -52.55 38.91 -18.72
C GLY A 11 -51.05 39.13 -18.88
N PHE A 12 -50.64 40.07 -19.74
CA PHE A 12 -49.30 40.66 -19.64
C PHE A 12 -49.35 41.74 -18.56
N PHE A 13 -48.76 41.46 -17.40
CA PHE A 13 -48.33 42.48 -16.45
C PHE A 13 -46.87 42.21 -16.09
N GLY A 14 -46.02 43.15 -16.48
CA GLY A 14 -44.62 43.16 -16.10
C GLY A 14 -44.45 43.43 -14.62
N VAL A 15 -43.42 42.80 -14.05
CA VAL A 15 -42.75 43.28 -12.85
C VAL A 15 -41.26 43.23 -13.14
N LEU A 16 -40.68 44.41 -13.29
CA LEU A 16 -39.23 44.63 -13.31
C LEU A 16 -38.72 44.32 -11.89
N GLY A 17 -38.30 43.08 -11.65
CA GLY A 17 -37.60 42.70 -10.42
C GLY A 17 -36.11 43.00 -10.57
N LEU A 18 -35.62 44.02 -9.86
CA LEU A 18 -34.19 44.21 -9.62
C LEU A 18 -33.66 42.97 -8.86
N GLY A 19 -33.09 42.01 -9.58
CA GLY A 19 -32.35 40.91 -9.00
C GLY A 19 -30.98 41.39 -8.56
N THR A 20 -30.81 41.74 -7.29
CA THR A 20 -29.50 41.83 -6.66
C THR A 20 -28.87 40.44 -6.65
N ALA A 21 -27.92 40.19 -7.55
CA ALA A 21 -27.10 38.99 -7.51
C ALA A 21 -26.16 39.09 -6.31
N VAL A 22 -26.48 38.35 -5.24
CA VAL A 22 -25.59 38.17 -4.09
C VAL A 22 -24.44 37.28 -4.54
N LEU A 23 -23.24 37.87 -4.69
CA LEU A 23 -21.99 37.13 -4.85
C LEU A 23 -21.72 36.37 -3.55
N GLY A 24 -22.18 35.12 -3.49
CA GLY A 24 -21.83 34.19 -2.42
C GLY A 24 -20.34 33.85 -2.52
N VAL A 25 -19.54 34.38 -1.60
CA VAL A 25 -18.14 33.97 -1.44
C VAL A 25 -18.18 32.58 -0.81
N VAL A 26 -17.92 31.55 -1.61
CA VAL A 26 -17.77 30.18 -1.11
C VAL A 26 -16.37 30.07 -0.52
N SER A 27 -16.25 30.16 0.79
CA SER A 27 -15.00 29.85 1.48
C SER A 27 -14.70 28.36 1.28
N VAL A 28 -13.63 28.07 0.55
CA VAL A 28 -13.04 26.73 0.49
C VAL A 28 -12.38 26.48 1.85
N SER A 29 -13.01 25.69 2.71
CA SER A 29 -12.32 25.14 3.89
C SER A 29 -11.17 24.28 3.40
N GLY A 30 -9.96 24.59 3.85
CA GLY A 30 -8.78 23.77 3.60
C GLY A 30 -9.02 22.35 4.11
N ALA A 31 -8.62 21.37 3.30
CA ALA A 31 -8.49 20.01 3.77
C ALA A 31 -7.42 20.01 4.87
N GLU A 32 -7.81 19.65 6.10
CA GLU A 32 -6.86 19.39 7.17
C GLU A 32 -5.97 18.21 6.74
N GLU A 33 -4.64 18.42 6.71
CA GLU A 33 -3.69 17.34 6.51
C GLU A 33 -3.91 16.29 7.60
N PRO A 34 -3.88 14.98 7.27
CA PRO A 34 -4.08 13.93 8.25
C PRO A 34 -2.99 14.02 9.32
N THR A 35 -3.40 14.35 10.54
CA THR A 35 -2.51 14.39 11.71
C THR A 35 -1.86 13.03 11.89
N LYS A 36 -0.52 13.00 11.85
CA LYS A 36 0.29 11.83 12.19
C LYS A 36 -0.09 11.40 13.61
N VAL A 37 -0.75 10.25 13.73
CA VAL A 37 -1.00 9.62 15.04
C VAL A 37 0.37 9.32 15.64
N GLU A 38 0.76 10.04 16.69
CA GLU A 38 1.96 9.72 17.47
C GLU A 38 1.74 8.35 18.11
N ARG A 39 2.63 7.42 17.78
CA ARG A 39 2.63 6.05 18.32
C ARG A 39 3.62 6.00 19.46
N GLU A 40 3.25 5.36 20.56
CA GLU A 40 4.15 5.14 21.68
C GLU A 40 5.37 4.32 21.22
N PRO A 41 6.61 4.75 21.52
CA PRO A 41 7.80 4.00 21.18
C PRO A 41 7.79 2.62 21.84
N ARG A 42 8.21 1.60 21.09
CA ARG A 42 8.41 0.25 21.64
C ARG A 42 9.55 0.27 22.67
N THR A 43 9.39 -0.47 23.76
CA THR A 43 10.49 -0.78 24.69
C THR A 43 11.27 -2.00 24.17
N PRO A 44 12.57 -1.89 23.84
CA PRO A 44 13.40 -3.01 23.42
C PRO A 44 13.47 -4.12 24.48
N ARG A 45 13.45 -5.39 24.06
CA ARG A 45 13.67 -6.53 24.96
C ARG A 45 15.14 -6.60 25.34
N THR A 46 15.42 -6.96 26.59
CA THR A 46 16.79 -7.18 27.07
C THR A 46 17.11 -8.67 27.16
N GLY A 47 18.37 -9.04 26.95
CA GLY A 47 18.85 -10.42 27.17
C GLY A 47 18.61 -11.37 26.00
N ILE A 48 18.25 -10.86 24.82
CA ILE A 48 18.21 -11.64 23.59
C ILE A 48 19.65 -11.89 23.11
N GLY A 49 20.05 -13.15 23.03
CA GLY A 49 21.38 -13.55 22.56
C GLY A 49 21.49 -13.61 21.03
N ALA A 50 22.73 -13.67 20.53
CA ALA A 50 23.00 -13.70 19.09
C ALA A 50 22.34 -14.88 18.36
N GLU A 51 22.29 -16.06 18.98
CA GLU A 51 21.66 -17.23 18.37
C GLU A 51 20.14 -17.08 18.26
N GLN A 52 19.47 -16.49 19.26
CA GLN A 52 18.05 -16.19 19.20
C GLN A 52 17.74 -15.14 18.12
N SER A 53 18.62 -14.15 17.94
CA SER A 53 18.50 -13.16 16.87
C SER A 53 18.57 -13.81 15.48
N LYS A 54 19.52 -14.72 15.25
CA LYS A 54 19.65 -15.47 13.98
C LYS A 54 18.47 -16.42 13.73
N GLU A 55 17.96 -17.06 14.77
CA GLU A 55 16.78 -17.93 14.66
C GLU A 55 15.54 -17.10 14.25
N ALA A 56 15.31 -15.96 14.91
CA ALA A 56 14.22 -15.06 14.58
C ALA A 56 14.35 -14.49 13.15
N TRP A 57 15.58 -14.23 12.69
CA TRP A 57 15.84 -13.85 11.30
C TRP A 57 15.35 -14.90 10.30
N GLY A 58 15.39 -16.19 10.63
CA GLY A 58 14.85 -17.25 9.77
C GLY A 58 13.37 -17.04 9.44
N THR A 59 12.54 -16.76 10.45
CA THR A 59 11.12 -16.42 10.29
C THR A 59 10.92 -15.16 9.46
N VAL A 60 11.70 -14.11 9.73
CA VAL A 60 11.66 -12.85 8.96
C VAL A 60 11.97 -13.11 7.49
N TYR A 61 13.04 -13.86 7.21
CA TYR A 61 13.47 -14.20 5.86
C TYR A 61 12.36 -14.95 5.10
N GLU A 62 11.76 -15.98 5.69
CA GLU A 62 10.68 -16.76 5.06
C GLU A 62 9.50 -15.90 4.61
N VAL A 63 9.14 -14.87 5.39
CA VAL A 63 8.10 -13.90 5.00
C VAL A 63 8.57 -13.01 3.85
N LEU A 64 9.77 -12.42 3.96
CA LEU A 64 10.29 -11.46 2.98
C LEU A 64 10.56 -12.09 1.60
N VAL A 65 10.91 -13.38 1.56
CA VAL A 65 11.04 -14.13 0.29
C VAL A 65 9.76 -14.85 -0.14
N SER A 66 8.61 -14.54 0.47
CA SER A 66 7.32 -14.99 -0.04
C SER A 66 6.88 -14.14 -1.25
N PRO A 67 5.99 -14.65 -2.13
CA PRO A 67 5.45 -13.87 -3.24
C PRO A 67 4.73 -12.58 -2.81
N ARG A 68 4.29 -12.46 -1.56
CA ARG A 68 3.63 -11.23 -1.07
C ARG A 68 4.61 -10.06 -0.98
N CYS A 69 5.86 -10.33 -0.67
CA CYS A 69 6.91 -9.33 -0.54
C CYS A 69 7.77 -9.24 -1.81
N MET A 70 8.24 -10.38 -2.34
CA MET A 70 9.11 -10.40 -3.53
C MET A 70 8.48 -9.77 -4.77
N ASN A 71 7.16 -9.88 -4.93
CA ASN A 71 6.49 -9.30 -6.09
C ASN A 71 6.59 -7.77 -6.15
N CYS A 72 6.77 -7.12 -5.00
CA CYS A 72 7.04 -5.68 -4.89
C CYS A 72 8.54 -5.35 -4.88
N HIS A 73 9.37 -6.33 -4.52
CA HIS A 73 10.83 -6.24 -4.40
C HIS A 73 11.58 -7.15 -5.41
N PRO A 74 11.26 -7.09 -6.71
CA PRO A 74 11.89 -7.94 -7.73
C PRO A 74 13.30 -7.46 -8.08
N VAL A 75 14.07 -8.34 -8.72
CA VAL A 75 15.38 -7.97 -9.29
C VAL A 75 15.24 -7.05 -10.51
N GLY A 76 14.13 -7.16 -11.23
CA GLY A 76 13.84 -6.38 -12.43
C GLY A 76 13.10 -5.06 -12.17
N GLU A 77 12.80 -4.35 -13.25
CA GLU A 77 12.06 -3.08 -13.21
C GLU A 77 10.54 -3.27 -13.14
N GLU A 78 10.04 -4.47 -13.47
CA GLU A 78 8.62 -4.80 -13.52
C GLU A 78 8.18 -5.44 -12.20
N PRO A 79 7.04 -5.02 -11.61
CA PRO A 79 6.45 -5.77 -10.52
C PRO A 79 6.08 -7.18 -10.99
N LEU A 80 6.09 -8.11 -10.06
CA LEU A 80 5.61 -9.46 -10.31
C LEU A 80 4.19 -9.63 -9.75
N GLN A 81 3.53 -10.71 -10.11
CA GLN A 81 2.18 -11.06 -9.69
C GLN A 81 2.04 -12.57 -9.48
N THR A 82 0.93 -12.94 -8.83
CA THR A 82 0.59 -14.31 -8.42
C THR A 82 1.64 -14.94 -7.49
N ASP A 83 1.52 -16.24 -7.21
CA ASP A 83 2.48 -16.96 -6.37
C ASP A 83 3.66 -17.52 -7.18
N GLN A 84 3.51 -17.56 -8.50
CA GLN A 84 4.54 -17.93 -9.46
C GLN A 84 5.52 -16.77 -9.73
N SER A 85 5.27 -15.58 -9.16
CA SER A 85 6.12 -14.39 -9.31
C SER A 85 6.39 -14.08 -10.79
N ILE A 86 5.32 -14.08 -11.61
CA ILE A 86 5.41 -13.75 -13.04
C ILE A 86 5.28 -12.24 -13.25
N PRO A 87 5.83 -11.65 -14.33
CA PRO A 87 5.67 -10.23 -14.60
C PRO A 87 4.21 -9.77 -14.61
N HIS A 88 3.99 -8.54 -14.14
CA HIS A 88 2.67 -7.91 -14.10
C HIS A 88 2.04 -7.85 -15.49
N ALA A 89 0.83 -8.40 -15.66
CA ALA A 89 0.26 -8.66 -16.98
C ALA A 89 -0.10 -7.40 -17.80
N MET A 90 -0.08 -6.21 -17.19
CA MET A 90 -0.29 -4.93 -17.87
C MET A 90 1.01 -4.30 -18.39
N ASN A 91 2.14 -5.01 -18.36
CA ASN A 91 3.43 -4.54 -18.88
C ASN A 91 3.87 -3.19 -18.26
N ILE A 92 3.73 -3.09 -16.94
CA ILE A 92 4.06 -1.91 -16.14
C ILE A 92 5.46 -2.10 -15.56
N SER A 93 6.22 -1.01 -15.41
CA SER A 93 7.51 -1.01 -14.72
C SER A 93 7.68 0.25 -13.87
N ARG A 94 8.78 0.36 -13.12
CA ARG A 94 9.17 1.60 -12.43
C ARG A 94 9.25 2.80 -13.40
N GLN A 95 9.47 2.57 -14.70
CA GLN A 95 9.49 3.63 -15.71
C GLN A 95 8.10 4.11 -16.13
N SER A 96 7.04 3.32 -15.88
CA SER A 96 5.66 3.70 -16.21
C SER A 96 5.24 5.00 -15.50
N GLN A 97 5.63 5.18 -14.24
CA GLN A 97 5.37 6.42 -13.49
C GLN A 97 6.03 7.64 -14.16
N ALA A 98 7.29 7.53 -14.59
CA ALA A 98 7.98 8.59 -15.31
C ALA A 98 7.31 8.96 -16.66
N ASN A 99 6.52 8.04 -17.22
CA ASN A 99 5.72 8.25 -18.43
C ASN A 99 4.27 8.68 -18.14
N GLY A 100 3.95 9.02 -16.88
CA GLY A 100 2.64 9.51 -16.44
C GLY A 100 1.61 8.41 -16.15
N LEU A 101 2.03 7.14 -16.08
CA LEU A 101 1.15 6.03 -15.74
C LEU A 101 1.40 5.58 -14.30
N GLU A 102 0.69 6.23 -13.38
CA GLU A 102 0.76 5.96 -11.94
C GLU A 102 0.03 4.67 -11.56
N CYS A 103 0.55 3.98 -10.54
CA CYS A 103 -0.05 2.76 -9.99
C CYS A 103 -1.52 2.98 -9.55
N ALA A 104 -1.80 4.15 -8.98
CA ALA A 104 -3.13 4.56 -8.52
C ALA A 104 -4.18 4.71 -9.64
N THR A 105 -3.76 4.68 -10.91
CA THR A 105 -4.68 4.66 -12.06
C THR A 105 -5.55 3.39 -12.05
N CYS A 106 -4.99 2.27 -11.59
CA CYS A 106 -5.66 0.97 -11.55
C CYS A 106 -5.87 0.47 -10.11
N HIS A 107 -4.90 0.69 -9.23
CA HIS A 107 -4.94 0.21 -7.85
C HIS A 107 -5.63 1.24 -6.94
N GLN A 108 -6.58 0.77 -6.15
CA GLN A 108 -7.35 1.58 -5.20
C GLN A 108 -6.74 1.52 -3.79
N PRO A 109 -7.14 2.38 -2.85
CA PRO A 109 -6.68 2.29 -1.46
C PRO A 109 -7.22 1.05 -0.70
N PHE A 110 -7.98 0.19 -1.36
CA PHE A 110 -8.54 -1.05 -0.84
C PHE A 110 -8.62 -2.10 -1.96
N ASN A 111 -8.65 -3.38 -1.59
CA ASN A 111 -8.83 -4.47 -2.55
C ASN A 111 -10.12 -4.30 -3.34
N THR A 112 -10.03 -4.43 -4.67
CA THR A 112 -11.21 -4.41 -5.53
C THR A 112 -11.70 -5.82 -5.83
N GLU A 113 -13.01 -6.01 -5.90
CA GLU A 113 -13.64 -7.26 -6.32
C GLU A 113 -14.02 -7.18 -7.80
N VAL A 114 -13.85 -8.27 -8.56
CA VAL A 114 -14.45 -8.35 -9.90
C VAL A 114 -15.90 -8.79 -9.74
N TYR A 115 -16.85 -7.91 -10.06
CA TYR A 115 -18.25 -8.30 -10.17
C TYR A 115 -18.43 -9.31 -11.32
N GLY A 116 -18.88 -10.53 -11.00
CA GLY A 116 -19.39 -11.49 -11.99
C GLY A 116 -18.44 -12.59 -12.47
N ALA A 117 -17.23 -12.71 -11.91
CA ALA A 117 -16.30 -13.81 -12.20
C ALA A 117 -15.99 -14.61 -10.93
N PRO A 118 -16.52 -15.84 -10.77
CA PRO A 118 -16.22 -16.67 -9.61
C PRO A 118 -14.72 -16.95 -9.49
N GLY A 119 -14.11 -16.51 -8.39
CA GLY A 119 -12.72 -16.82 -8.04
C GLY A 119 -11.66 -15.83 -8.52
N GLU A 120 -12.03 -14.78 -9.25
CA GLU A 120 -11.13 -13.73 -9.73
C GLU A 120 -11.17 -12.52 -8.79
N ALA A 121 -10.02 -12.14 -8.23
CA ALA A 121 -9.88 -10.91 -7.45
C ALA A 121 -9.61 -9.74 -8.40
N GLY A 122 -10.24 -8.58 -8.18
CA GLY A 122 -9.87 -7.36 -8.91
C GLY A 122 -8.45 -6.91 -8.54
N PRO A 123 -7.93 -5.83 -9.15
CA PRO A 123 -6.66 -5.25 -8.75
C PRO A 123 -6.52 -5.17 -7.22
N PRO A 124 -5.39 -5.62 -6.64
CA PRO A 124 -5.13 -5.46 -5.22
C PRO A 124 -5.06 -3.97 -4.87
N GLY A 125 -5.25 -3.63 -3.61
CA GLY A 125 -5.25 -2.23 -3.22
C GLY A 125 -5.00 -2.00 -1.74
N ALA A 126 -4.19 -0.97 -1.47
CA ALA A 126 -3.87 -0.41 -0.18
C ALA A 126 -3.48 1.06 -0.38
N PRO A 127 -3.48 1.91 0.67
CA PRO A 127 -2.92 3.25 0.58
C PRO A 127 -1.50 3.21 -0.02
N HIS A 128 -1.14 4.27 -0.75
CA HIS A 128 0.20 4.46 -1.36
C HIS A 128 0.74 3.23 -2.12
N TRP A 129 -0.13 2.50 -2.84
CA TRP A 129 0.24 1.31 -3.62
C TRP A 129 1.31 1.62 -4.68
N GLN A 130 2.55 1.28 -4.38
CA GLN A 130 3.71 1.56 -5.24
C GLN A 130 4.83 0.56 -4.99
N LEU A 131 5.78 0.49 -5.93
CA LEU A 131 7.03 -0.21 -5.70
C LEU A 131 8.03 0.70 -4.95
N PRO A 132 9.13 0.12 -4.42
CA PRO A 132 10.31 0.89 -4.04
C PRO A 132 10.70 1.93 -5.12
N PRO A 133 11.40 3.01 -4.77
CA PRO A 133 11.85 3.95 -5.78
C PRO A 133 12.94 3.31 -6.67
N LYS A 134 13.08 3.81 -7.90
CA LYS A 134 13.99 3.22 -8.91
C LYS A 134 15.46 3.27 -8.48
N ASP A 135 15.86 4.30 -7.75
CA ASP A 135 17.21 4.49 -7.23
C ASP A 135 17.51 3.60 -6.02
N MET A 136 16.50 3.01 -5.38
CA MET A 136 16.64 2.06 -4.29
C MET A 136 15.58 0.94 -4.40
N PRO A 137 15.76 -0.03 -5.31
CA PRO A 137 14.75 -1.05 -5.60
C PRO A 137 14.51 -2.05 -4.46
N MET A 138 15.38 -2.07 -3.44
CA MET A 138 15.28 -2.92 -2.25
C MET A 138 15.03 -4.40 -2.61
N VAL A 139 15.86 -4.98 -3.48
CA VAL A 139 15.62 -6.32 -4.07
C VAL A 139 15.61 -7.41 -3.00
N PHE A 140 14.55 -8.22 -2.98
CA PHE A 140 14.42 -9.43 -2.13
C PHE A 140 14.48 -10.72 -2.95
N GLN A 141 13.99 -10.68 -4.20
CA GLN A 141 14.04 -11.82 -5.10
C GLN A 141 15.47 -12.36 -5.25
N ASP A 142 15.62 -13.68 -5.16
CA ASP A 142 16.88 -14.42 -5.27
C ASP A 142 17.96 -14.07 -4.24
N ARG A 143 17.65 -13.25 -3.22
CA ARG A 143 18.56 -13.00 -2.10
C ARG A 143 18.64 -14.19 -1.18
N THR A 144 19.85 -14.57 -0.80
CA THR A 144 20.08 -15.54 0.29
C THR A 144 19.74 -14.94 1.66
N PRO A 145 19.55 -15.77 2.71
CA PRO A 145 19.31 -15.28 4.06
C PRO A 145 20.34 -14.28 4.57
N THR A 146 21.63 -14.53 4.32
CA THR A 146 22.73 -13.64 4.75
C THR A 146 22.72 -12.32 3.96
N GLU A 147 22.52 -12.36 2.65
CA GLU A 147 22.49 -11.14 1.82
C GLU A 147 21.33 -10.23 2.17
N LEU A 148 20.13 -10.78 2.37
CA LEU A 148 18.96 -9.97 2.72
C LEU A 148 19.09 -9.38 4.13
N CYS A 149 19.67 -10.13 5.07
CA CYS A 149 19.93 -9.63 6.42
C CYS A 149 20.88 -8.43 6.40
N GLU A 150 22.02 -8.55 5.72
CA GLU A 150 22.99 -7.46 5.60
C GLU A 150 22.46 -6.29 4.76
N GLN A 151 21.52 -6.53 3.84
CA GLN A 151 20.81 -5.47 3.12
C GLN A 151 19.94 -4.65 4.08
N LEU A 152 19.09 -5.28 4.90
CA LEU A 152 18.18 -4.57 5.80
C LEU A 152 18.90 -3.78 6.89
N LYS A 153 20.09 -4.21 7.31
CA LYS A 153 20.91 -3.48 8.29
C LYS A 153 21.54 -2.20 7.75
N ARG A 154 21.56 -2.01 6.42
CA ARG A 154 22.21 -0.86 5.78
C ARG A 154 21.14 0.15 5.32
N PRO A 155 21.06 1.35 5.95
CA PRO A 155 20.09 2.37 5.57
C PRO A 155 20.11 2.72 4.07
N ALA A 156 21.31 2.71 3.46
CA ALA A 156 21.50 2.97 2.05
C ALA A 156 20.82 1.95 1.11
N ASP A 157 20.38 0.80 1.63
CA ASP A 157 19.79 -0.30 0.86
C ASP A 157 18.38 -0.71 1.35
N ASN A 158 17.79 -0.01 2.33
CA ASN A 158 16.54 -0.41 3.01
C ASN A 158 15.44 0.68 3.06
N GLY A 159 15.61 1.75 2.28
CA GLY A 159 14.73 2.91 2.29
C GLY A 159 15.14 3.98 3.32
N ASN A 160 16.42 4.07 3.65
CA ASN A 160 17.00 5.00 4.63
C ASN A 160 16.42 4.86 6.05
N LYS A 161 16.07 3.64 6.45
CA LYS A 161 15.47 3.33 7.75
C LYS A 161 16.52 2.82 8.74
N SER A 162 16.39 3.21 10.01
CA SER A 162 16.99 2.48 11.11
C SER A 162 16.33 1.11 11.29
N LEU A 163 16.90 0.24 12.12
CA LEU A 163 16.28 -1.05 12.43
C LEU A 163 14.96 -0.88 13.19
N GLU A 164 14.86 0.13 14.04
CA GLU A 164 13.65 0.49 14.75
C GLU A 164 12.58 1.03 13.80
N GLU A 165 12.95 1.88 12.84
CA GLU A 165 12.03 2.35 11.80
C GLU A 165 11.58 1.21 10.86
N LEU A 166 12.42 0.18 10.67
CA LEU A 166 12.00 -1.03 9.96
C LEU A 166 10.99 -1.83 10.77
N VAL A 167 11.17 -1.98 12.09
CA VAL A 167 10.15 -2.59 12.98
C VAL A 167 8.83 -1.83 12.82
N GLU A 168 8.84 -0.49 12.98
CA GLU A 168 7.62 0.31 12.81
C GLU A 168 6.97 0.13 11.43
N HIS A 169 7.78 0.09 10.38
CA HIS A 169 7.30 -0.12 9.02
C HIS A 169 6.60 -1.46 8.87
N VAL A 170 7.22 -2.56 9.32
CA VAL A 170 6.62 -3.90 9.20
C VAL A 170 5.39 -4.07 10.09
N THR A 171 5.30 -3.35 11.21
CA THR A 171 4.16 -3.41 12.13
C THR A 171 2.97 -2.61 11.64
N PHE A 172 3.17 -1.42 11.05
CA PHE A 172 2.09 -0.44 10.89
C PHE A 172 1.84 0.05 9.46
N ASP A 173 2.72 -0.20 8.50
CA ASP A 173 2.51 0.27 7.14
C ASP A 173 1.33 -0.47 6.48
N ALA A 174 0.34 0.30 6.01
CA ALA A 174 -0.88 -0.27 5.42
C ALA A 174 -0.61 -1.10 4.16
N LEU A 175 0.43 -0.76 3.38
CA LEU A 175 0.84 -1.52 2.21
C LEU A 175 1.50 -2.85 2.61
N VAL A 176 2.23 -2.88 3.73
CA VAL A 176 2.79 -4.14 4.28
C VAL A 176 1.67 -5.00 4.86
N LEU A 177 0.78 -4.42 5.66
CA LEU A 177 -0.35 -5.10 6.28
C LEU A 177 -1.30 -5.74 5.25
N TRP A 178 -1.41 -5.15 4.06
CA TRP A 178 -2.15 -5.76 2.95
C TRP A 178 -1.70 -7.20 2.65
N GLY A 179 -0.42 -7.55 2.87
CA GLY A 179 0.09 -8.91 2.68
C GLY A 179 -0.72 -9.98 3.42
N TRP A 180 -1.29 -9.66 4.58
CA TRP A 180 -2.11 -10.57 5.40
C TRP A 180 -3.62 -10.45 5.12
N ASN A 181 -4.03 -9.44 4.36
CA ASN A 181 -5.39 -9.28 3.85
C ASN A 181 -5.40 -8.95 2.34
N PRO A 182 -4.93 -9.88 1.47
CA PRO A 182 -4.62 -9.57 0.08
C PRO A 182 -5.86 -9.55 -0.85
N GLY A 183 -7.04 -9.87 -0.33
CA GLY A 183 -8.29 -9.94 -1.07
C GLY A 183 -8.40 -11.14 -2.03
N GLY A 184 -9.64 -11.55 -2.30
CA GLY A 184 -9.95 -12.71 -3.15
C GLY A 184 -9.24 -13.99 -2.70
N ASN A 185 -8.67 -14.73 -3.66
CA ASN A 185 -8.02 -16.04 -3.43
C ASN A 185 -6.48 -15.95 -3.34
N ARG A 186 -5.91 -14.76 -3.11
CA ARG A 186 -4.46 -14.60 -2.98
C ARG A 186 -3.97 -15.25 -1.69
N THR A 187 -2.87 -15.99 -1.76
CA THR A 187 -2.27 -16.63 -0.58
C THR A 187 -1.64 -15.59 0.35
N LYS A 188 -1.57 -15.93 1.64
CA LYS A 188 -0.90 -15.14 2.68
C LYS A 188 0.56 -15.57 2.81
N PRO A 189 1.41 -14.76 3.48
CA PRO A 189 2.75 -15.20 3.88
C PRO A 189 2.72 -16.45 4.76
N PRO A 190 3.85 -17.17 4.93
CA PRO A 190 3.91 -18.44 5.67
C PRO A 190 3.69 -18.31 7.19
N HIS A 191 3.76 -17.10 7.75
CA HIS A 191 3.57 -16.80 9.18
C HIS A 191 2.46 -15.76 9.40
N SER A 192 1.90 -15.70 10.60
CA SER A 192 1.00 -14.62 10.98
C SER A 192 1.73 -13.27 10.99
N HIS A 193 0.98 -12.16 10.97
CA HIS A 193 1.61 -10.84 11.01
C HIS A 193 2.23 -10.60 12.39
N GLU A 194 1.57 -11.08 13.42
CA GLU A 194 2.00 -11.03 14.80
C GLU A 194 3.33 -11.79 15.01
N ASP A 195 3.43 -13.03 14.49
CA ASP A 195 4.67 -13.82 14.58
C ASP A 195 5.80 -13.17 13.78
N PHE A 196 5.48 -12.57 12.62
CA PHE A 196 6.45 -11.86 11.80
C PHE A 196 7.01 -10.63 12.52
N VAL A 197 6.13 -9.81 13.11
CA VAL A 197 6.53 -8.62 13.88
C VAL A 197 7.35 -9.05 15.11
N GLU A 198 6.90 -10.06 15.85
CA GLU A 198 7.64 -10.57 17.01
C GLU A 198 9.04 -11.06 16.63
N ALA A 199 9.17 -11.83 15.54
CA ALA A 199 10.46 -12.28 15.05
C ALA A 199 11.35 -11.11 14.61
N PHE A 200 10.79 -10.10 13.94
CA PHE A 200 11.54 -8.91 13.53
C PHE A 200 12.06 -8.15 14.75
N GLU A 201 11.23 -7.97 15.78
CA GLU A 201 11.63 -7.33 17.03
C GLU A 201 12.70 -8.11 17.78
N ILE A 202 12.58 -9.45 17.89
CA ILE A 202 13.60 -10.30 18.52
C ILE A 202 14.93 -10.20 17.77
N TRP A 203 14.89 -10.23 16.44
CA TRP A 203 16.07 -10.07 15.61
C TRP A 203 16.77 -8.73 15.92
N VAL A 204 16.04 -7.61 15.89
CA VAL A 204 16.57 -6.27 16.19
C VAL A 204 17.06 -6.15 17.64
N ASP A 205 16.28 -6.61 18.62
CA ASP A 205 16.63 -6.57 20.05
C ASP A 205 17.91 -7.36 20.36
N GLY A 206 18.13 -8.45 19.64
CA GLY A 206 19.32 -9.27 19.76
C GLY A 206 20.53 -8.74 18.99
N GLY A 207 20.46 -7.55 18.36
CA GLY A 207 21.58 -6.93 17.64
C GLY A 207 21.59 -7.20 16.12
N ALA A 208 20.47 -7.63 15.55
CA ALA A 208 20.29 -7.90 14.13
C ALA A 208 21.40 -8.82 13.55
N HIS A 209 21.66 -9.95 14.21
CA HIS A 209 22.67 -10.89 13.75
C HIS A 209 22.22 -11.63 12.49
N CYS A 210 23.14 -11.75 11.53
CA CYS A 210 22.93 -12.51 10.31
C CYS A 210 23.50 -13.94 10.44
N PRO A 211 22.93 -14.93 9.72
CA PRO A 211 23.49 -16.27 9.58
C PRO A 211 24.88 -16.28 8.94
#